data_AF-A0A0T6B319-F1
#
_entry.id   AF-A0A0T6B319-F1
#
_cell.length_a   1.000
_cell.length_b   1.000
_cell.length_c   1.000
_cell.angle_alpha   90.00
_cell.angle_beta   90.00
_cell.angle_gamma   90.00
#
_symmetry.space_group_name_H-M   'P 1'
#
loop_
_entity.id
_entity.type
_entity.pdbx_description
1 polymer ?
#
loop_
_entity_poly.entity_id
_entity_poly.type
_entity_poly.pdbx_seq_one_letter_code
_entity_poly.pdbx_strand_id
1 'polypeptide(L)'
;MEEKFEWSNTFDNIKNIHDAAYRCIEKAITLEENEKPIEALDKYKEGIDLIDQALNIRVSYPNEPDSTWHKACDLIHKLKQTRAEVLTRINCLKSKHDLPPESLPHKENNQNAEVLSVTYRDLAVALRDVTVRDFRNSDVSIIYTNNEAKLYYISSDGTVLSTSDYQELKIFGIEGDVPNIFLQVGNWVYPLVPGVSPCYKTEYNGFIFPDIHSHVEGNTLRLLIRLTCCF
;
A
#
# COMPACT_ATOMS: atom_id res chain seq x y z
N MET A 1 -35.56 12.62 -22.58
CA MET A 1 -34.66 11.96 -23.58
C MET A 1 -33.26 12.55 -23.49
N GLU A 2 -33.13 13.88 -23.31
CA GLU A 2 -31.84 14.56 -23.04
C GLU A 2 -31.11 14.08 -21.78
N GLU A 3 -31.75 13.97 -20.61
CA GLU A 3 -31.07 13.55 -19.36
C GLU A 3 -30.39 12.17 -19.44
N LYS A 4 -31.02 11.21 -20.14
CA LYS A 4 -30.46 9.86 -20.30
C LYS A 4 -29.24 9.87 -21.22
N PHE A 5 -29.21 10.77 -22.20
CA PHE A 5 -28.09 10.96 -23.10
C PHE A 5 -26.92 11.68 -22.39
N GLU A 6 -27.22 12.67 -21.55
CA GLU A 6 -26.22 13.34 -20.71
C GLU A 6 -25.58 12.40 -19.69
N TRP A 7 -26.38 11.55 -19.03
CA TRP A 7 -25.85 10.56 -18.10
C TRP A 7 -24.95 9.53 -18.80
N SER A 8 -25.38 9.00 -19.96
CA SER A 8 -24.57 8.05 -20.73
C SER A 8 -23.20 8.62 -21.08
N ASN A 9 -23.15 9.86 -21.56
CA ASN A 9 -21.88 10.53 -21.87
C ASN A 9 -21.04 10.77 -20.61
N THR A 10 -21.68 11.14 -19.50
CA THR A 10 -21.00 11.32 -18.21
C THR A 10 -20.37 10.02 -17.71
N PHE A 11 -21.13 8.92 -17.78
CA PHE A 11 -20.68 7.58 -17.41
C PHE A 11 -19.49 7.14 -18.28
N ASP A 12 -19.60 7.29 -19.61
CA ASP A 12 -18.53 6.93 -20.54
C ASP A 12 -17.27 7.77 -20.30
N ASN A 13 -17.43 9.05 -19.96
CA ASN A 13 -16.31 9.92 -19.58
C ASN A 13 -15.61 9.42 -18.30
N ILE A 14 -16.36 9.15 -17.23
CA ILE A 14 -15.81 8.60 -15.98
C ILE A 14 -15.05 7.30 -16.24
N LYS A 15 -15.65 6.40 -17.03
CA LYS A 15 -15.05 5.11 -17.37
C LYS A 15 -13.77 5.26 -18.18
N ASN A 16 -13.76 6.12 -19.20
CA ASN A 16 -12.59 6.33 -20.04
C ASN A 16 -11.43 6.93 -19.24
N ILE A 17 -11.70 7.89 -18.34
CA ILE A 17 -10.67 8.46 -17.46
C ILE A 17 -10.16 7.40 -16.46
N HIS A 18 -11.06 6.60 -15.89
CA HIS A 18 -10.68 5.49 -15.03
C HIS A 18 -9.71 4.54 -15.74
N ASP A 19 -10.08 4.04 -16.93
CA ASP A 19 -9.26 3.08 -17.67
C ASP A 19 -7.91 3.70 -18.08
N ALA A 20 -7.89 4.99 -18.43
CA ALA A 20 -6.65 5.71 -18.72
C ALA A 20 -5.76 5.85 -17.48
N ALA A 21 -6.33 6.20 -16.31
CA ALA A 21 -5.59 6.33 -15.07
C ALA A 21 -4.93 5.02 -14.65
N TYR A 22 -5.67 3.91 -14.68
CA TYR A 22 -5.15 2.59 -14.34
C TYR A 22 -4.05 2.14 -15.30
N ARG A 23 -4.19 2.40 -16.61
CA ARG A 23 -3.13 2.12 -17.58
C ARG A 23 -1.85 2.90 -17.29
N CYS A 24 -1.96 4.16 -16.85
CA CYS A 24 -0.79 4.96 -16.45
C CYS A 24 -0.12 4.37 -15.19
N ILE A 25 -0.91 3.94 -14.22
CA ILE A 25 -0.43 3.35 -12.96
C ILE A 25 0.24 2.00 -13.21
N GLU A 26 -0.37 1.10 -14.00
CA GLU A 26 0.24 -0.17 -14.39
C GLU A 26 1.59 0.05 -15.08
N LYS A 27 1.65 1.03 -16.01
CA LYS A 27 2.91 1.38 -16.67
C LYS A 27 3.95 1.93 -15.69
N ALA A 28 3.53 2.71 -14.70
CA ALA A 28 4.43 3.21 -13.65
C ALA A 28 5.01 2.05 -12.83
N ILE A 29 4.18 1.10 -12.41
CA ILE A 29 4.62 -0.11 -11.69
C ILE A 29 5.64 -0.89 -12.53
N THR A 30 5.34 -1.15 -13.80
CA THR A 30 6.28 -1.83 -14.70
C THR A 30 7.61 -1.07 -14.84
N LEU A 31 7.58 0.27 -14.89
CA LEU A 31 8.80 1.07 -14.94
C LEU A 31 9.59 0.98 -13.62
N GLU A 32 8.93 0.90 -12.47
CA GLU A 32 9.59 0.67 -11.18
C GLU A 32 10.24 -0.71 -11.09
N GLU A 33 9.54 -1.75 -11.54
CA GLU A 33 10.05 -3.13 -11.59
C GLU A 33 11.28 -3.25 -12.50
N ASN A 34 11.37 -2.40 -13.53
CA ASN A 34 12.51 -2.30 -14.44
C ASN A 34 13.56 -1.25 -14.00
N GLU A 35 13.53 -0.81 -12.73
CA GLU A 35 14.50 0.11 -12.14
C GLU A 35 14.60 1.49 -12.84
N LYS A 36 13.47 1.99 -13.37
CA LYS A 36 13.37 3.32 -14.02
C LYS A 36 12.53 4.30 -13.18
N PRO A 37 13.03 4.74 -12.01
CA PRO A 37 12.22 5.46 -11.03
C PRO A 37 11.76 6.85 -11.48
N ILE A 38 12.52 7.54 -12.35
CA ILE A 38 12.15 8.86 -12.87
C ILE A 38 10.97 8.74 -13.83
N GLU A 39 11.07 7.82 -14.80
CA GLU A 39 10.00 7.54 -15.75
C GLU A 39 8.73 7.03 -15.04
N ALA A 40 8.90 6.18 -14.01
CA ALA A 40 7.80 5.72 -13.18
C ALA A 40 7.11 6.85 -12.42
N LEU A 41 7.90 7.76 -11.82
CA LEU A 41 7.39 8.93 -11.10
C LEU A 41 6.52 9.81 -12.00
N ASP A 42 6.95 10.05 -13.24
CA ASP A 42 6.17 10.84 -14.19
C ASP A 42 4.88 10.14 -14.61
N LYS A 43 4.89 8.82 -14.75
CA LYS A 43 3.67 8.05 -15.02
C LYS A 43 2.71 8.02 -13.84
N TYR A 44 3.20 7.98 -12.61
CA TYR A 44 2.36 8.12 -11.42
C TYR A 44 1.71 9.51 -11.35
N LYS A 45 2.45 10.58 -11.66
CA LYS A 45 1.88 11.94 -11.72
C LYS A 45 0.78 12.04 -12.78
N GLU A 46 1.02 11.52 -13.98
CA GLU A 46 0.01 11.47 -15.05
C GLU A 46 -1.24 10.71 -14.61
N GLY A 47 -1.08 9.58 -13.89
CA GLY A 47 -2.19 8.84 -13.30
C GLY A 47 -2.99 9.66 -12.27
N ILE A 48 -2.31 10.43 -11.41
CA ILE A 48 -2.96 11.33 -10.44
C ILE A 48 -3.74 12.44 -11.14
N ASP A 49 -3.16 13.07 -12.17
CA ASP A 49 -3.84 14.14 -12.91
C ASP A 49 -5.14 13.63 -13.55
N LEU A 50 -5.15 12.39 -14.05
CA LEU A 50 -6.36 11.75 -14.57
C LEU A 50 -7.38 11.45 -13.46
N ILE A 51 -6.92 10.94 -12.31
CA ILE A 51 -7.82 10.71 -11.17
C ILE A 51 -8.46 12.03 -10.72
N ASP A 52 -7.69 13.10 -10.57
CA ASP A 52 -8.20 14.40 -10.16
C ASP A 52 -9.20 14.97 -11.17
N GLN A 53 -9.00 14.73 -12.47
CA GLN A 53 -9.99 15.06 -13.51
C GLN A 53 -11.30 14.29 -13.32
N ALA A 54 -11.26 12.98 -13.09
CA ALA A 54 -12.47 12.17 -12.86
C ALA A 54 -13.22 12.61 -11.60
N LEU A 55 -12.51 12.93 -10.52
CA LEU A 55 -13.11 13.36 -9.26
C LEU A 55 -13.75 14.75 -9.34
N ASN A 56 -13.38 15.56 -10.34
CA ASN A 56 -13.94 16.88 -10.58
C ASN A 56 -15.18 16.86 -11.52
N ILE A 57 -15.55 15.69 -12.05
CA ILE A 57 -16.76 15.55 -12.86
C ILE A 57 -17.98 15.84 -11.97
N ARG A 58 -18.77 16.83 -12.37
CA ARG A 58 -20.02 17.16 -11.68
C ARG A 58 -21.07 16.14 -12.06
N VAL A 59 -21.56 15.43 -11.06
CA VAL A 59 -22.59 14.42 -11.22
C VAL A 59 -23.78 14.77 -10.34
N SER A 60 -24.96 14.86 -10.96
CA SER A 60 -26.24 14.99 -10.26
C SER A 60 -26.84 13.61 -10.04
N TYR A 61 -27.50 13.41 -8.90
CA TYR A 61 -28.22 12.16 -8.63
C TYR A 61 -29.36 11.99 -9.65
N PRO A 62 -29.39 10.90 -10.44
CA PRO A 62 -30.42 10.68 -11.44
C PRO A 62 -31.74 10.31 -10.77
N ASN A 63 -32.85 10.75 -11.35
CA ASN A 63 -34.20 10.44 -10.85
C ASN A 63 -34.49 8.92 -10.84
N GLU A 64 -33.91 8.18 -11.81
CA GLU A 64 -34.00 6.73 -11.92
C GLU A 64 -32.59 6.12 -12.08
N PRO A 65 -31.89 5.81 -10.96
CA PRO A 65 -30.56 5.20 -11.03
C PRO A 65 -30.66 3.76 -11.55
N ASP A 66 -29.89 3.46 -12.60
CA ASP A 66 -29.78 2.12 -13.15
C ASP A 66 -28.42 1.46 -12.78
N SER A 67 -28.10 0.34 -13.42
CA SER A 67 -26.84 -0.36 -13.17
C SER A 67 -25.58 0.45 -13.51
N THR A 68 -25.67 1.43 -14.41
CA THR A 68 -24.54 2.26 -14.83
C THR A 68 -24.19 3.31 -13.78
N TRP A 69 -25.19 3.82 -13.06
CA TRP A 69 -25.00 4.69 -11.90
C TRP A 69 -24.14 4.03 -10.82
N HIS A 70 -24.53 2.83 -10.40
CA HIS A 70 -23.81 2.08 -9.37
C HIS A 70 -22.37 1.76 -9.81
N LYS A 71 -22.18 1.36 -11.07
CA LYS A 71 -20.84 1.15 -11.64
C LYS A 71 -20.00 2.42 -11.61
N ALA A 72 -20.55 3.58 -11.95
CA ALA A 72 -19.81 4.84 -11.85
C ALA A 72 -19.41 5.15 -10.40
N CYS A 73 -20.29 4.92 -9.43
CA CYS A 73 -19.94 5.06 -8.01
C CYS A 73 -18.75 4.15 -7.63
N ASP A 74 -18.77 2.89 -8.06
CA ASP A 74 -17.69 1.94 -7.80
C ASP A 74 -16.36 2.39 -8.44
N LEU A 75 -16.39 2.85 -9.70
CA LEU A 75 -15.21 3.37 -10.38
C LEU A 75 -14.64 4.59 -9.64
N ILE A 76 -15.49 5.53 -9.21
CA ILE A 76 -15.07 6.72 -8.45
C ILE A 76 -14.49 6.35 -7.08
N HIS A 77 -15.10 5.38 -6.38
CA HIS A 77 -14.57 4.88 -5.11
C HIS A 77 -13.18 4.26 -5.28
N LYS A 78 -12.98 3.45 -6.33
CA LYS A 78 -11.68 2.88 -6.67
C LYS A 78 -10.64 3.96 -6.95
N LEU A 79 -10.98 4.98 -7.75
CA LEU A 79 -10.08 6.11 -8.02
C LEU A 79 -9.69 6.86 -6.73
N LYS A 80 -10.62 7.09 -5.80
CA LYS A 80 -10.32 7.74 -4.51
C LYS A 80 -9.32 6.92 -3.67
N GLN A 81 -9.51 5.61 -3.61
CA GLN A 81 -8.60 4.74 -2.87
C GLN A 81 -7.21 4.73 -3.52
N THR A 82 -7.16 4.49 -4.83
CA THR A 82 -5.92 4.43 -5.61
C THR A 82 -5.16 5.75 -5.55
N ARG A 83 -5.84 6.90 -5.52
CA ARG A 83 -5.22 8.22 -5.34
C ARG A 83 -4.36 8.29 -4.08
N ALA A 84 -4.87 7.81 -2.94
CA ALA A 84 -4.15 7.86 -1.67
C ALA A 84 -2.89 6.98 -1.70
N GLU A 85 -3.01 5.78 -2.27
CA GLU A 85 -1.91 4.83 -2.43
C GLU A 85 -0.82 5.38 -3.36
N VAL A 86 -1.21 5.93 -4.52
CA VAL A 86 -0.29 6.49 -5.52
C VAL A 86 0.40 7.76 -5.01
N LEU A 87 -0.31 8.66 -4.32
CA LEU A 87 0.32 9.85 -3.73
C LEU A 87 1.38 9.47 -2.68
N THR A 88 1.08 8.46 -1.87
CA THR A 88 2.06 7.90 -0.93
C THR A 88 3.29 7.39 -1.68
N ARG A 89 3.10 6.67 -2.79
CA ARG A 89 4.20 6.16 -3.62
C ARG A 89 5.03 7.27 -4.25
N ILE A 90 4.39 8.30 -4.82
CA ILE A 90 5.05 9.48 -5.39
C ILE A 90 5.94 10.16 -4.35
N ASN A 91 5.46 10.34 -3.12
CA ASN A 91 6.24 10.96 -2.06
C ASN A 91 7.46 10.11 -1.71
N CYS A 92 7.30 8.78 -1.59
CA CYS A 92 8.42 7.87 -1.37
C CYS A 92 9.44 7.90 -2.51
N LEU A 93 9.01 8.11 -3.77
CA LEU A 93 9.90 8.20 -4.94
C LEU A 93 10.61 9.55 -5.04
N LYS A 94 9.93 10.67 -4.77
CA LYS A 94 10.53 12.01 -4.78
C LYS A 94 11.64 12.13 -3.74
N SER A 95 11.43 11.60 -2.54
CA SER A 95 12.45 11.57 -1.49
C SER A 95 13.72 10.79 -1.88
N LYS A 96 13.68 9.94 -2.92
CA LYS A 96 14.85 9.21 -3.44
C LYS A 96 15.65 9.99 -4.50
N HIS A 97 15.07 11.04 -5.12
CA HIS A 97 15.64 11.70 -6.30
C HIS A 97 16.18 13.11 -6.02
N ASP A 98 15.82 13.77 -4.92
CA ASP A 98 16.28 15.13 -4.57
C ASP A 98 17.72 15.19 -3.97
N LEU A 99 18.56 14.15 -4.14
CA LEU A 99 19.98 14.19 -3.77
C LEU A 99 20.84 14.65 -4.97
N PRO A 100 21.52 15.82 -4.91
CA PRO A 100 22.51 16.20 -5.91
C PRO A 100 23.77 15.30 -5.80
N PRO A 101 24.43 14.94 -6.92
CA PRO A 101 25.75 14.33 -6.88
C PRO A 101 26.81 15.40 -6.57
N GLU A 102 27.73 15.06 -5.67
CA GLU A 102 28.95 15.79 -5.31
C GLU A 102 28.80 17.07 -4.47
N SER A 103 29.00 16.95 -3.15
CA SER A 103 30.22 17.42 -2.46
C SER A 103 30.03 17.41 -0.93
N LEU A 104 30.78 16.54 -0.23
CA LEU A 104 31.16 16.79 1.17
C LEU A 104 32.28 17.86 1.17
N PRO A 105 32.55 18.64 2.24
CA PRO A 105 32.10 18.47 3.64
C PRO A 105 31.55 19.76 4.29
N HIS A 106 30.80 19.61 5.39
CA HIS A 106 30.96 20.29 6.68
C HIS A 106 29.63 20.46 7.42
N LYS A 107 29.71 20.04 8.69
CA LYS A 107 28.78 20.23 9.79
C LYS A 107 28.01 21.55 9.69
N GLU A 108 26.68 21.47 9.74
CA GLU A 108 25.91 22.40 10.55
C GLU A 108 24.54 21.82 10.89
N ASN A 109 24.23 21.90 12.18
CA ASN A 109 22.98 21.55 12.83
C ASN A 109 21.75 21.94 11.99
N ASN A 110 20.94 20.97 11.61
CA ASN A 110 19.51 21.21 11.46
C ASN A 110 18.72 19.96 11.83
N GLN A 111 17.84 20.14 12.81
CA GLN A 111 16.90 19.15 13.32
C GLN A 111 15.80 18.90 12.28
N ASN A 112 16.07 18.01 11.33
CA ASN A 112 15.05 17.33 10.55
C ASN A 112 15.52 15.89 10.40
N ALA A 113 14.74 14.95 10.92
CA ALA A 113 15.04 13.52 10.94
C ALA A 113 15.57 13.07 9.56
N GLU A 114 16.81 12.59 9.53
CA GLU A 114 17.41 11.92 8.39
C GLU A 114 16.48 10.78 7.98
N VAL A 115 15.73 10.96 6.89
CA VAL A 115 14.94 9.88 6.30
C VAL A 115 15.92 8.99 5.56
N LEU A 116 16.47 8.01 6.28
CA LEU A 116 17.28 6.94 5.71
C LEU A 116 16.52 6.34 4.52
N SER A 117 17.11 6.41 3.32
CA SER A 117 16.53 5.87 2.11
C SER A 117 16.52 4.34 2.18
N VAL A 118 15.37 3.75 2.48
CA VAL A 118 15.26 2.29 2.64
C VAL A 118 15.02 1.62 1.28
N THR A 119 15.86 0.65 0.98
CA THR A 119 15.84 -0.14 -0.26
C THR A 119 15.28 -1.55 -0.01
N TYR A 120 14.97 -2.30 -1.07
CA TYR A 120 14.65 -3.73 -0.94
C TYR A 120 15.78 -4.53 -0.29
N ARG A 121 17.04 -4.09 -0.46
CA ARG A 121 18.19 -4.68 0.22
C ARG A 121 18.08 -4.48 1.73
N ASP A 122 17.69 -3.29 2.17
CA ASP A 122 17.53 -2.98 3.59
C ASP A 122 16.35 -3.74 4.19
N LEU A 123 15.25 -3.89 3.44
CA LEU A 123 14.15 -4.79 3.82
C LEU A 123 14.64 -6.24 3.95
N ALA A 124 15.44 -6.74 3.01
CA ALA A 124 15.97 -8.10 3.04
C ALA A 124 16.95 -8.32 4.21
N VAL A 125 17.75 -7.30 4.56
CA VAL A 125 18.59 -7.31 5.77
C VAL A 125 17.71 -7.39 7.01
N ALA A 126 16.70 -6.53 7.10
CA ALA A 126 15.78 -6.51 8.23
C ALA A 126 15.01 -7.82 8.41
N LEU A 127 14.55 -8.45 7.33
CA LEU A 127 13.87 -9.75 7.40
C LEU A 127 14.77 -10.84 7.98
N ARG A 128 16.07 -10.84 7.63
CA ARG A 128 17.05 -11.76 8.22
C ARG A 128 17.25 -11.48 9.71
N ASP A 129 17.40 -10.21 10.07
CA ASP A 129 17.58 -9.78 11.46
C ASP A 129 16.36 -10.09 12.33
N VAL A 130 15.15 -9.84 11.83
CA VAL A 130 13.88 -10.13 12.51
C VAL A 130 13.76 -11.60 12.90
N THR A 131 14.26 -12.50 12.07
CA THR A 131 14.24 -13.94 12.34
C THR A 131 15.10 -14.32 13.55
N VAL A 132 16.09 -13.49 13.89
CA VAL A 132 17.05 -13.73 14.99
C VAL A 132 16.75 -12.89 16.22
N ARG A 133 16.08 -11.74 16.08
CA ARG A 133 15.80 -10.80 17.18
C ARG A 133 14.64 -11.29 18.05
N ASP A 134 14.88 -11.33 19.37
CA ASP A 134 13.81 -11.48 20.36
C ASP A 134 13.30 -10.11 20.80
N PHE A 135 12.11 -9.73 20.32
CA PHE A 135 11.48 -8.46 20.66
C PHE A 135 10.86 -8.43 22.07
N ARG A 136 10.84 -9.56 22.79
CA ARG A 136 10.22 -9.65 24.13
C ARG A 136 11.00 -8.89 25.21
N ASN A 137 12.30 -8.65 24.99
CA ASN A 137 13.20 -8.01 25.96
C ASN A 137 13.70 -6.61 25.50
N SER A 138 13.19 -6.10 24.38
CA SER A 138 13.57 -4.79 23.85
C SER A 138 12.61 -3.71 24.35
N ASP A 139 13.10 -2.48 24.54
CA ASP A 139 12.24 -1.31 24.76
C ASP A 139 11.47 -1.02 23.46
N VAL A 140 10.26 -1.56 23.37
CA VAL A 140 9.35 -1.40 22.22
C VAL A 140 8.28 -0.36 22.54
N SER A 141 8.03 0.59 21.63
CA SER A 141 6.91 1.52 21.70
C SER A 141 5.70 0.92 20.99
N ILE A 142 4.66 0.51 21.71
CA ILE A 142 3.45 -0.05 21.11
C ILE A 142 2.63 1.06 20.43
N ILE A 143 2.34 0.89 19.13
CA ILE A 143 1.59 1.84 18.29
C ILE A 143 0.13 1.40 18.17
N TYR A 144 -0.12 0.10 17.98
CA TYR A 144 -1.46 -0.46 17.81
C TYR A 144 -1.53 -1.88 18.34
N THR A 145 -2.69 -2.28 18.89
CA THR A 145 -2.97 -3.65 19.32
C THR A 145 -4.38 -4.09 18.93
N ASN A 146 -4.57 -5.37 18.60
CA ASN A 146 -5.87 -5.99 18.37
C ASN A 146 -5.82 -7.47 18.75
N ASN A 147 -6.80 -7.95 19.54
CA ASN A 147 -6.80 -9.33 20.05
C ASN A 147 -7.49 -10.35 19.14
N GLU A 148 -8.05 -9.91 18.02
CA GLU A 148 -8.84 -10.74 17.10
C GLU A 148 -8.20 -10.79 15.70
N ALA A 149 -6.88 -11.02 15.65
CA ALA A 149 -6.17 -11.27 14.40
C ALA A 149 -6.02 -12.77 14.13
N LYS A 150 -6.18 -13.17 12.87
CA LYS A 150 -6.04 -14.57 12.43
C LYS A 150 -5.20 -14.65 11.16
N LEU A 151 -4.29 -15.61 11.11
CA LEU A 151 -3.41 -15.86 9.97
C LEU A 151 -3.90 -17.07 9.16
N TYR A 152 -3.85 -16.93 7.85
CA TYR A 152 -4.08 -18.00 6.87
C TYR A 152 -2.83 -18.12 6.01
N TYR A 153 -2.21 -19.29 6.00
CA TYR A 153 -1.09 -19.60 5.12
C TYR A 153 -1.64 -20.14 3.82
N ILE A 154 -1.27 -19.51 2.71
CA ILE A 154 -1.85 -19.74 1.39
C ILE A 154 -0.71 -20.12 0.43
N SER A 155 -0.87 -21.22 -0.29
CA SER A 155 0.09 -21.64 -1.31
C SER A 155 0.04 -20.75 -2.54
N SER A 156 1.08 -20.83 -3.37
CA SER A 156 1.18 -20.09 -4.64
C SER A 156 0.04 -20.35 -5.64
N ASP A 157 -0.67 -21.47 -5.52
CA ASP A 157 -1.88 -21.79 -6.30
C ASP A 157 -3.18 -21.24 -5.70
N GLY A 158 -3.12 -20.56 -4.55
CA GLY A 158 -4.26 -19.98 -3.85
C GLY A 158 -4.94 -20.90 -2.83
N THR A 159 -4.44 -22.13 -2.64
CA THR A 159 -5.01 -23.06 -1.65
C THR A 159 -4.61 -22.67 -0.22
N VAL A 160 -5.53 -22.77 0.74
CA VAL A 160 -5.20 -22.56 2.16
C VAL A 160 -4.47 -23.79 2.70
N LEU A 161 -3.20 -23.61 3.07
CA LEU A 161 -2.36 -24.65 3.64
C LEU A 161 -2.68 -24.89 5.12
N SER A 162 -2.80 -23.81 5.89
CA SER A 162 -3.08 -23.87 7.32
C SER A 162 -3.64 -22.55 7.84
N THR A 163 -4.18 -22.58 9.07
CA THR A 163 -4.72 -21.41 9.74
C THR A 163 -4.26 -21.36 11.19
N SER A 164 -3.95 -20.19 11.71
CA SER A 164 -3.68 -20.00 13.13
C SER A 164 -4.98 -19.92 13.95
N ASP A 165 -4.88 -20.03 15.27
CA ASP A 165 -5.91 -19.51 16.17
C ASP A 165 -5.94 -17.97 16.16
N TYR A 166 -6.94 -17.39 16.82
CA TYR A 166 -6.96 -15.94 17.06
C TYR A 166 -5.82 -15.56 18.01
N GLN A 167 -5.07 -14.54 17.62
CA GLN A 167 -3.90 -14.08 18.31
C GLN A 167 -3.92 -12.56 18.42
N GLU A 168 -3.15 -12.07 19.38
CA GLU A 168 -2.89 -10.64 19.50
C GLU A 168 -2.00 -10.18 18.34
N LEU A 169 -2.48 -9.18 17.62
CA LEU A 169 -1.72 -8.37 16.68
C LEU A 169 -1.17 -7.15 17.38
N LYS A 170 0.10 -6.85 17.12
CA LYS A 170 0.77 -5.63 17.59
C LYS A 170 1.46 -4.95 16.43
N ILE A 171 1.34 -3.64 16.37
CA ILE A 171 2.26 -2.79 15.62
C ILE A 171 3.09 -2.05 16.66
N PHE A 172 4.41 -2.14 16.57
CA PHE A 172 5.31 -1.51 17.50
C PHE A 172 6.52 -0.90 16.81
N GLY A 173 7.06 0.13 17.44
CA GLY A 173 8.30 0.79 17.08
C GLY A 173 9.45 0.34 17.98
N ILE A 174 10.68 0.37 17.47
CA ILE A 174 11.93 0.30 18.27
C ILE A 174 12.74 1.58 18.03
N GLU A 175 13.58 1.96 18.98
CA GLU A 175 14.56 3.03 18.74
C GLU A 175 15.65 2.57 17.77
N GLY A 176 16.05 3.45 16.86
CA GLY A 176 17.10 3.21 15.88
C GLY A 176 16.66 3.38 14.42
N ASP A 177 17.52 2.93 13.53
CA ASP A 177 17.39 3.09 12.08
C ASP A 177 16.30 2.21 11.47
N VAL A 178 15.76 2.64 10.33
CA VAL A 178 14.67 1.95 9.63
C VAL A 178 15.15 0.60 9.04
N PRO A 179 14.35 -0.48 9.10
CA PRO A 179 13.02 -0.58 9.71
C PRO A 179 13.06 -0.56 11.22
N ASN A 180 12.28 0.36 11.76
CA ASN A 180 12.05 0.51 13.17
C ASN A 180 10.58 0.22 13.54
N ILE A 181 9.69 -0.01 12.57
CA ILE A 181 8.28 -0.37 12.80
C ILE A 181 8.04 -1.81 12.34
N PHE A 182 7.37 -2.58 13.20
CA PHE A 182 7.11 -4.01 12.99
C PHE A 182 5.64 -4.33 13.24
N LEU A 183 5.12 -5.25 12.43
CA LEU A 183 3.84 -5.92 12.63
C LEU A 183 4.10 -7.32 13.19
N GLN A 184 3.49 -7.67 14.30
CA GLN A 184 3.61 -9.00 14.91
C GLN A 184 2.23 -9.61 15.11
N VAL A 185 2.10 -10.89 14.79
CA VAL A 185 0.94 -11.73 15.11
C VAL A 185 1.45 -13.09 15.60
N GLY A 186 1.33 -13.34 16.90
CA GLY A 186 1.95 -14.51 17.51
C GLY A 186 3.47 -14.50 17.38
N ASN A 187 4.02 -15.51 16.73
CA ASN A 187 5.46 -15.62 16.42
C ASN A 187 5.84 -15.04 15.04
N TRP A 188 4.86 -14.68 14.21
CA TRP A 188 5.13 -14.09 12.91
C TRP A 188 5.38 -12.58 13.09
N VAL A 189 6.53 -12.11 12.59
CA VAL A 189 6.93 -10.70 12.65
C VAL A 189 7.31 -10.23 11.26
N TYR A 190 6.79 -9.07 10.87
CA TYR A 190 7.00 -8.51 9.55
C TYR A 190 7.38 -7.02 9.65
N PRO A 191 8.52 -6.59 9.07
CA PRO A 191 8.93 -5.20 9.08
C PRO A 191 8.01 -4.35 8.19
N LEU A 192 7.57 -3.19 8.70
CA LEU A 192 6.75 -2.22 7.98
C LEU A 192 7.61 -1.03 7.53
N VAL A 193 8.10 -1.08 6.30
CA VAL A 193 8.86 -0.02 5.63
C VAL A 193 7.95 0.69 4.62
N PRO A 194 7.71 2.00 4.77
CA PRO A 194 6.92 2.78 3.82
C PRO A 194 7.41 2.62 2.38
N GLY A 195 6.52 2.18 1.49
CA GLY A 195 6.81 2.03 0.07
C GLY A 195 7.76 0.87 -0.30
N VAL A 196 8.21 0.05 0.65
CA VAL A 196 9.09 -1.11 0.33
C VAL A 196 8.47 -2.41 0.80
N SER A 197 7.82 -2.42 1.96
CA SER A 197 7.15 -3.62 2.48
C SER A 197 5.91 -3.95 1.66
N PRO A 198 5.91 -5.02 0.84
CA PRO A 198 4.73 -5.41 0.08
C PRO A 198 3.59 -5.85 0.99
N CYS A 199 2.43 -5.25 0.79
CA CYS A 199 1.17 -5.77 1.32
C CYS A 199 0.06 -5.48 0.33
N TYR A 200 -0.84 -6.44 0.15
CA TYR A 200 -2.04 -6.26 -0.66
C TYR A 200 -3.27 -6.27 0.24
N LYS A 201 -4.06 -5.21 0.18
CA LYS A 201 -5.34 -5.15 0.90
C LYS A 201 -6.45 -5.69 -0.01
N THR A 202 -7.12 -6.73 0.45
CA THR A 202 -8.30 -7.30 -0.22
C THR A 202 -9.56 -6.47 0.06
N GLU A 203 -10.55 -6.56 -0.82
CA GLU A 203 -11.88 -5.94 -0.63
C GLU A 203 -12.63 -6.51 0.59
N TYR A 204 -12.26 -7.70 1.07
CA TYR A 204 -12.85 -8.38 2.22
C TYR A 204 -12.09 -8.15 3.54
N ASN A 205 -11.47 -6.97 3.71
CA ASN A 205 -10.74 -6.56 4.92
C ASN A 205 -9.63 -7.53 5.38
N GLY A 206 -9.09 -8.33 4.46
CA GLY A 206 -7.88 -9.11 4.68
C GLY A 206 -6.66 -8.41 4.07
N PHE A 207 -5.52 -8.55 4.71
CA PHE A 207 -4.23 -8.11 4.19
C PHE A 207 -3.42 -9.34 3.78
N ILE A 208 -2.79 -9.32 2.61
CA ILE A 208 -1.96 -10.40 2.09
C ILE A 208 -0.51 -9.92 2.09
N PHE A 209 0.35 -10.70 2.73
CA PHE A 209 1.79 -10.51 2.84
C PHE A 209 2.51 -11.70 2.21
N PRO A 210 3.77 -11.54 1.77
CA PRO A 210 4.61 -12.69 1.45
C PRO A 210 4.79 -13.59 2.68
N ASP A 211 4.77 -14.90 2.48
CA ASP A 211 5.16 -15.83 3.55
C ASP A 211 6.69 -15.89 3.65
N ILE A 212 7.25 -15.05 4.52
CA ILE A 212 8.70 -14.92 4.72
C ILE A 212 9.35 -16.13 5.39
N HIS A 213 8.57 -17.08 5.91
CA HIS A 213 9.08 -18.32 6.52
C HIS A 213 8.90 -19.53 5.60
N SER A 214 8.17 -19.38 4.49
CA SER A 214 8.01 -20.42 3.49
C SER A 214 9.30 -20.63 2.70
N HIS A 215 9.67 -21.89 2.49
CA HIS A 215 10.72 -22.27 1.54
C HIS A 215 10.22 -22.37 0.09
N VAL A 216 8.92 -22.22 -0.12
CA VAL A 216 8.27 -22.23 -1.43
C VAL A 216 7.92 -20.81 -1.83
N GLU A 217 8.46 -20.38 -2.97
CA GLU A 217 8.20 -19.06 -3.54
C GLU A 217 6.74 -18.92 -3.99
N GLY A 218 6.19 -17.71 -3.84
CA GLY A 218 4.80 -17.40 -4.16
C GLY A 218 3.80 -17.79 -3.07
N ASN A 219 4.23 -18.48 -2.00
CA ASN A 219 3.38 -18.65 -0.83
C ASN A 219 3.15 -17.29 -0.14
N THR A 220 1.93 -17.10 0.33
CA THR A 220 1.50 -15.86 0.95
C THR A 220 0.83 -16.14 2.29
N LEU A 221 0.81 -15.11 3.11
CA LEU A 221 0.16 -15.10 4.41
C LEU A 221 -0.94 -14.06 4.38
N ARG A 222 -2.17 -14.48 4.63
CA ARG A 222 -3.31 -13.58 4.75
C ARG A 222 -3.63 -13.34 6.21
N LEU A 223 -3.52 -12.08 6.60
CA LEU A 223 -3.94 -11.54 7.88
C LEU A 223 -5.39 -11.08 7.79
N LEU A 224 -6.24 -11.64 8.64
CA LEU A 224 -7.59 -11.17 8.88
C LEU A 224 -7.64 -10.48 10.24
N ILE A 225 -8.10 -9.24 10.28
CA ILE A 225 -8.32 -8.49 11.53
C ILE A 225 -9.82 -8.37 11.69
N ARG A 226 -10.37 -8.98 12.75
CA ARG A 226 -11.78 -8.75 13.08
C ARG A 226 -11.88 -7.41 13.79
N LEU A 227 -12.56 -6.48 13.15
CA LEU A 227 -12.91 -5.22 13.79
C LEU A 227 -14.04 -5.53 14.77
N THR A 228 -13.71 -5.61 16.06
CA THR A 228 -14.72 -5.45 17.10
C THR A 228 -15.23 -4.02 16.99
N CYS A 229 -16.50 -3.86 16.60
CA CYS A 229 -17.14 -2.57 16.74
C CYS A 229 -17.11 -2.19 18.23
N CYS A 230 -16.29 -1.22 18.59
CA CYS A 230 -16.54 -0.44 19.80
C CYS A 230 -17.81 0.39 19.53
N PHE A 231 -18.94 -0.07 20.07
CA PHE A 231 -20.13 0.76 20.26
C PHE A 231 -20.10 1.38 21.66
#